data_AF-A0A9E2D4M8-F1
#
_entry.id   AF-A0A9E2D4M8-F1
#
_cell.length_a   1.000
_cell.length_b   1.000
_cell.length_c   1.000
_cell.angle_alpha   90.00
_cell.angle_beta   90.00
_cell.angle_gamma   90.00
#
_symmetry.space_group_name_H-M   'P 1'
#
loop_
_entity.id
_entity.type
_entity.pdbx_description
1 polymer ?
#
loop_
_entity_poly.entity_id
_entity_poly.type
_entity_poly.pdbx_seq_one_letter_code
_entity_poly.pdbx_strand_id
1 'polypeptide(L)'
;KKHFRPHGFIFGECLKLCVVGMSTVMVRREFFDKIGYFDEELPCCEDYDIWLRASVSLPFLKVDQSLTLKSGGRPDQVSVRFRAGMDKFRIRSIAKVLDRQELSAEQRSLASRELARKCRIYGNGCVKHGRPEEGRYYMELAAEVLR
;
A
#
# COMPACT_ATOMS: atom_id res chain seq x y z
N LYS A 1 12.09 14.92 -2.08
CA LYS A 1 12.65 13.57 -1.80
C LYS A 1 11.50 12.57 -1.70
N LYS A 2 11.39 11.59 -2.62
CA LYS A 2 10.25 10.65 -2.74
C LYS A 2 10.13 9.61 -1.61
N HIS A 3 11.15 9.52 -0.75
CA HIS A 3 11.22 8.59 0.39
C HIS A 3 11.57 9.32 1.70
N PHE A 4 10.77 10.32 2.06
CA PHE A 4 10.76 10.79 3.44
C PHE A 4 10.20 9.66 4.32
N ARG A 5 10.85 9.35 5.44
CA ARG A 5 10.40 8.32 6.39
C ARG A 5 9.62 9.01 7.51
N PRO A 6 8.28 9.02 7.45
CA PRO A 6 7.44 9.66 8.47
C PRO A 6 7.51 8.87 9.79
N HIS A 7 7.16 9.50 10.91
CA HIS A 7 7.03 8.85 12.22
C HIS A 7 5.69 9.25 12.85
N GLY A 8 5.23 8.49 13.85
CA GLY A 8 3.91 8.67 14.46
C GLY A 8 2.81 7.95 13.69
N PHE A 9 1.64 8.57 13.56
CA PHE A 9 0.52 8.02 12.80
C PHE A 9 0.64 8.38 11.32
N ILE A 10 1.04 7.40 10.51
CA ILE A 10 1.49 7.61 9.11
C ILE A 10 0.54 7.01 8.08
N PHE A 11 -0.75 6.86 8.43
CA PHE A 11 -1.74 6.20 7.59
C PHE A 11 -1.87 6.84 6.21
N GLY A 12 -1.92 8.18 6.16
CA GLY A 12 -2.01 8.94 4.90
C GLY A 12 -0.79 8.76 3.99
N GLU A 13 0.40 8.57 4.56
CA GLU A 13 1.63 8.31 3.84
C GLU A 13 1.69 6.86 3.34
N CYS A 14 1.29 5.90 4.17
CA CYS A 14 1.18 4.48 3.81
C CYS A 14 0.20 4.24 2.66
N LEU A 15 -0.87 5.04 2.54
CA LEU A 15 -1.79 4.97 1.41
C LEU A 15 -1.09 5.27 0.07
N LYS A 16 -0.19 6.26 0.05
CA LYS A 16 0.44 6.74 -1.20
C LYS A 16 1.44 5.74 -1.77
N LEU A 17 2.36 5.26 -0.94
CA LEU A 17 3.49 4.41 -1.30
C LEU A 17 3.91 3.54 -0.11
N CYS A 18 4.71 2.49 -0.36
CA CYS A 18 5.41 1.78 0.71
C CYS A 18 6.51 2.69 1.28
N VAL A 19 6.22 3.38 2.38
CA VAL A 19 7.14 4.33 3.04
C VAL A 19 7.99 3.68 4.13
N VAL A 20 7.65 2.46 4.52
CA VAL A 20 8.34 1.66 5.54
C VAL A 20 9.09 0.53 4.85
N GLY A 21 10.42 0.54 4.95
CA GLY A 21 11.23 -0.53 4.35
C GLY A 21 11.25 -1.76 5.25
N MET A 22 10.92 -2.94 4.72
CA MET A 22 10.96 -4.20 5.48
C MET A 22 12.26 -4.41 6.27
N SER A 23 13.41 -4.08 5.67
CA SER A 23 14.74 -4.23 6.27
C SER A 23 15.08 -3.17 7.33
N THR A 24 14.12 -2.35 7.76
CA THR A 24 14.34 -1.19 8.65
C THR A 24 13.42 -1.18 9.87
N VAL A 25 12.68 -2.26 10.10
CA VAL A 25 11.67 -2.34 11.15
C VAL A 25 12.05 -3.42 12.16
N MET A 26 11.83 -3.11 13.44
CA MET A 26 11.72 -4.10 14.50
C MET A 26 10.31 -4.03 15.08
N VAL A 27 9.68 -5.18 15.30
CA VAL A 27 8.37 -5.30 15.93
C VAL A 27 8.43 -6.30 17.09
N ARG A 28 7.58 -6.11 18.10
CA ARG A 28 7.34 -7.15 19.12
C ARG A 28 6.57 -8.31 18.48
N ARG A 29 6.70 -9.53 19.01
CA ARG A 29 5.94 -10.70 18.54
C ARG A 29 4.44 -10.45 18.50
N GLU A 30 3.90 -9.80 19.53
CA GLU A 30 2.49 -9.42 19.69
C GLU A 30 1.95 -8.53 18.54
N PHE A 31 2.83 -7.94 17.74
CA PHE A 31 2.44 -7.24 16.51
C PHE A 31 1.62 -8.15 15.58
N PHE A 32 2.05 -9.40 15.40
CA PHE A 32 1.38 -10.34 14.52
C PHE A 32 0.06 -10.85 15.11
N ASP A 33 -0.05 -10.91 16.43
CA ASP A 33 -1.30 -11.23 17.12
C ASP A 33 -2.35 -10.11 16.89
N LYS A 34 -1.91 -8.84 16.86
CA LYS A 34 -2.79 -7.68 16.64
C LYS A 34 -3.11 -7.42 15.16
N ILE A 35 -2.11 -7.47 14.29
CA ILE A 35 -2.23 -7.02 12.89
C ILE A 35 -2.50 -8.19 11.93
N GLY A 36 -2.10 -9.40 12.30
CA GLY A 36 -2.05 -10.58 11.44
C GLY A 36 -0.76 -10.68 10.62
N TYR A 37 -0.59 -11.80 9.94
CA TYR A 37 0.57 -12.11 9.12
C TYR A 37 0.53 -11.43 7.74
N PHE A 38 1.49 -11.77 6.88
CA PHE A 38 1.47 -11.37 5.47
C PHE A 38 0.31 -12.03 4.72
N ASP A 39 -0.19 -11.34 3.70
CA ASP A 39 -1.16 -11.93 2.78
C ASP A 39 -0.41 -12.73 1.71
N GLU A 40 -0.46 -14.05 1.81
CA GLU A 40 0.24 -14.97 0.88
C GLU A 40 -0.35 -14.95 -0.53
N GLU A 41 -1.54 -14.37 -0.72
CA GLU A 41 -2.14 -14.18 -2.05
C GLU A 41 -1.59 -12.93 -2.78
N LEU A 42 -0.71 -12.14 -2.15
CA LEU A 42 -0.03 -11.01 -2.75
C LEU A 42 1.37 -11.42 -3.26
N PRO A 43 1.56 -11.60 -4.58
CA PRO A 43 2.88 -11.94 -5.12
C PRO A 43 3.88 -10.76 -5.09
N CYS A 44 3.39 -9.55 -4.78
CA CYS A 44 4.15 -8.32 -4.58
C CYS A 44 3.30 -7.35 -3.74
N CYS A 45 3.95 -6.41 -3.05
CA CYS A 45 3.30 -5.43 -2.16
C CYS A 45 2.72 -6.03 -0.87
N GLU A 46 3.21 -7.20 -0.47
CA GLU A 46 3.00 -7.82 0.83
C GLU A 46 3.47 -6.92 1.99
N ASP A 47 4.57 -6.18 1.77
CA ASP A 47 5.09 -5.19 2.71
C ASP A 47 4.16 -3.97 2.82
N TYR A 48 3.69 -3.47 1.69
CA TYR A 48 2.71 -2.38 1.62
C TYR A 48 1.42 -2.75 2.38
N ASP A 49 0.90 -3.96 2.18
CA ASP A 49 -0.32 -4.44 2.83
C ASP A 49 -0.20 -4.44 4.36
N ILE A 50 0.85 -5.06 4.90
CA ILE A 50 1.02 -5.19 6.34
C ILE A 50 1.26 -3.83 7.01
N TRP A 51 2.02 -2.93 6.36
CA TRP A 51 2.25 -1.58 6.90
C TRP A 51 1.03 -0.68 6.78
N LEU A 52 0.22 -0.82 5.73
CA LEU A 52 -1.05 -0.12 5.62
C LEU A 52 -1.98 -0.54 6.76
N ARG A 53 -2.13 -1.85 7.01
CA ARG A 53 -2.93 -2.37 8.13
C ARG A 53 -2.42 -1.88 9.48
N ALA A 54 -1.11 -1.98 9.73
CA ALA A 54 -0.51 -1.51 10.98
C ALA A 54 -0.72 -0.01 11.22
N SER A 55 -0.60 0.81 10.17
CA SER A 55 -0.73 2.27 10.26
C SER A 55 -2.13 2.77 10.62
N VAL A 56 -3.15 1.91 10.57
CA VAL A 56 -4.51 2.24 11.02
C VAL A 56 -4.53 2.54 12.52
N SER A 57 -3.79 1.79 13.33
CA SER A 57 -3.91 1.83 14.80
C SER A 57 -2.59 1.84 15.57
N LEU A 58 -1.45 1.76 14.89
CA LEU A 58 -0.13 1.75 15.53
C LEU A 58 0.73 2.95 15.08
N PRO A 59 1.40 3.64 16.01
CA PRO A 59 2.40 4.62 15.66
C PRO A 59 3.70 3.95 15.20
N PHE A 60 4.37 4.55 14.22
CA PHE A 60 5.68 4.13 13.73
C PHE A 60 6.76 5.00 14.37
N LEU A 61 7.61 4.41 15.22
CA LEU A 61 8.70 5.12 15.87
C LEU A 61 9.97 5.00 15.05
N LYS A 62 10.52 6.15 14.65
CA LYS A 62 11.72 6.22 13.80
C LYS A 62 12.95 6.45 14.67
N VAL A 63 13.95 5.59 14.53
CA VAL A 63 15.32 5.88 14.95
C VAL A 63 15.97 6.74 13.86
N ASP A 64 16.31 7.99 14.15
CA ASP A 64 16.87 8.92 13.17
C ASP A 64 18.37 8.70 12.94
N GLN A 65 18.72 7.47 12.57
CA GLN A 65 20.08 7.04 12.28
C GLN A 65 20.10 6.14 11.03
N SER A 66 21.18 6.21 10.27
CA SER A 66 21.39 5.37 9.10
C SER A 66 21.94 4.00 9.51
N LEU A 67 21.04 3.07 9.82
CA LEU A 67 21.39 1.73 10.39
C LEU A 67 21.30 0.57 9.39
N THR A 68 21.08 0.85 8.10
CA THR A 68 20.86 -0.21 7.11
C THR A 68 21.61 0.07 5.83
N LEU A 69 22.40 -0.90 5.37
CA LEU A 69 22.92 -0.98 4.01
C LEU A 69 21.98 -1.85 3.19
N LYS A 70 21.43 -1.31 2.10
CA LYS A 70 20.48 -2.03 1.24
C LYS A 70 21.03 -2.11 -0.18
N SER A 71 21.23 -3.32 -0.66
CA SER A 71 21.56 -3.60 -2.06
C SER A 71 20.26 -3.84 -2.85
N GLY A 72 20.06 -3.11 -3.94
CA GLY A 72 18.81 -3.06 -4.71
C GLY A 72 19.03 -3.08 -6.22
N GLY A 73 17.97 -3.28 -7.00
CA GLY A 73 17.99 -3.12 -8.46
C GLY A 73 18.36 -4.37 -9.27
N ARG A 74 18.48 -5.54 -8.63
CA ARG A 74 18.75 -6.78 -9.35
C ARG A 74 17.56 -7.16 -10.25
N PRO A 75 17.79 -7.76 -11.44
CA PRO A 75 16.71 -8.14 -12.36
C PRO A 75 15.70 -9.14 -11.78
N ASP A 76 16.13 -9.98 -10.85
CA ASP A 76 15.33 -11.02 -10.20
C ASP A 76 14.44 -10.51 -9.06
N GLN A 77 14.54 -9.23 -8.70
CA GLN A 77 13.74 -8.65 -7.61
C GLN A 77 12.25 -8.66 -7.93
N VAL A 78 11.43 -9.01 -6.93
CA VAL A 78 9.97 -9.04 -7.02
C VAL A 78 9.42 -7.73 -7.57
N SER A 79 9.87 -6.59 -7.04
CA SER A 79 9.41 -5.27 -7.49
C SER A 79 9.84 -4.91 -8.92
N VAL A 80 10.92 -5.52 -9.44
CA VAL A 80 11.34 -5.38 -10.83
C VAL A 80 10.45 -6.25 -11.73
N ARG A 81 10.22 -7.49 -11.34
CA ARG A 81 9.36 -8.45 -12.06
C ARG A 81 7.91 -7.96 -12.19
N PHE A 82 7.36 -7.35 -11.14
CA PHE A 82 5.98 -6.84 -11.11
C PHE A 82 5.87 -5.33 -11.39
N ARG A 83 6.90 -4.69 -11.95
CA ARG A 83 6.92 -3.24 -12.20
C ARG A 83 5.72 -2.77 -13.01
N ALA A 84 5.33 -3.53 -14.03
CA ALA A 84 4.09 -3.33 -14.76
C ALA A 84 2.95 -3.98 -13.97
N GLY A 85 2.06 -3.15 -13.46
CA GLY A 85 0.82 -3.61 -12.82
C GLY A 85 0.84 -3.76 -11.30
N MET A 86 1.94 -3.40 -10.64
CA MET A 86 2.06 -3.37 -9.18
C MET A 86 0.93 -2.62 -8.47
N ASP A 87 0.38 -1.56 -9.09
CA ASP A 87 -0.68 -0.77 -8.48
C ASP A 87 -1.98 -1.58 -8.26
N LYS A 88 -2.21 -2.67 -9.01
CA LYS A 88 -3.32 -3.61 -8.76
C LYS A 88 -3.26 -4.21 -7.36
N PHE A 89 -2.07 -4.58 -6.88
CA PHE A 89 -1.89 -5.13 -5.54
C PHE A 89 -2.13 -4.08 -4.46
N ARG A 90 -1.67 -2.84 -4.68
CA ARG A 90 -1.94 -1.72 -3.76
C ARG A 90 -3.41 -1.37 -3.68
N ILE A 91 -4.10 -1.33 -4.83
CA ILE A 91 -5.55 -1.12 -4.91
C ILE A 91 -6.28 -2.18 -4.09
N ARG A 92 -5.90 -3.46 -4.26
CA ARG A 92 -6.45 -4.58 -3.48
C ARG A 92 -6.24 -4.38 -1.97
N SER A 93 -5.03 -4.02 -1.53
CA SER A 93 -4.77 -3.77 -0.11
C SER A 93 -5.58 -2.61 0.47
N ILE A 94 -5.76 -1.51 -0.28
CA ILE A 94 -6.60 -0.38 0.20
C ILE A 94 -8.07 -0.80 0.28
N ALA A 95 -8.59 -1.53 -0.71
CA ALA A 95 -9.96 -2.04 -0.68
C ALA A 95 -10.20 -2.92 0.56
N LYS A 96 -9.30 -3.88 0.82
CA LYS A 96 -9.34 -4.73 2.03
C LYS A 96 -9.32 -3.93 3.34
N VAL A 97 -8.61 -2.79 3.37
CA VAL A 97 -8.56 -1.94 4.56
C VAL A 97 -9.87 -1.15 4.74
N LEU A 98 -10.50 -0.71 3.66
CA LEU A 98 -11.82 -0.05 3.70
C LEU A 98 -12.94 -0.97 4.20
N ASP A 99 -12.84 -2.27 3.95
CA ASP A 99 -13.79 -3.29 4.44
C ASP A 99 -13.70 -3.50 5.96
N ARG A 100 -12.66 -3.00 6.63
CA ARG A 100 -12.51 -3.09 8.10
C ARG A 100 -13.37 -2.05 8.81
N GLN A 101 -13.94 -2.43 9.95
CA GLN A 101 -14.79 -1.56 10.77
C GLN A 101 -13.99 -0.53 11.60
N GLU A 102 -12.67 -0.68 11.70
CA GLU A 102 -11.81 0.07 12.63
C GLU A 102 -11.37 1.46 12.13
N LEU A 103 -11.74 1.86 10.91
CA LEU A 103 -11.33 3.15 10.34
C LEU A 103 -12.13 4.32 10.89
N SER A 104 -11.45 5.38 11.31
CA SER A 104 -12.09 6.67 11.56
C SER A 104 -12.68 7.25 10.27
N ALA A 105 -13.62 8.21 10.38
CA ALA A 105 -14.19 8.88 9.22
C ALA A 105 -13.12 9.57 8.35
N GLU A 106 -12.10 10.15 8.98
CA GLU A 106 -10.96 10.75 8.30
C GLU A 106 -10.13 9.70 7.55
N GLN A 107 -9.78 8.59 8.21
CA GLN A 107 -9.02 7.50 7.58
C GLN A 107 -9.79 6.90 6.41
N ARG A 108 -11.10 6.67 6.56
CA ARG A 108 -11.96 6.19 5.48
C ARG A 108 -11.95 7.16 4.30
N SER A 109 -12.11 8.46 4.54
CA SER A 109 -12.04 9.49 3.50
C SER A 109 -10.67 9.54 2.79
N LEU A 110 -9.57 9.43 3.53
CA LEU A 110 -8.22 9.36 2.95
C LEU A 110 -8.05 8.11 2.08
N ALA A 111 -8.46 6.94 2.58
CA ALA A 111 -8.36 5.68 1.87
C ALA A 111 -9.22 5.65 0.61
N SER A 112 -10.47 6.10 0.68
CA SER A 112 -11.37 6.19 -0.48
C SER A 112 -10.80 7.11 -1.57
N ARG A 113 -10.28 8.28 -1.20
CA ARG A 113 -9.66 9.21 -2.15
C ARG A 113 -8.42 8.62 -2.81
N GLU A 114 -7.54 7.97 -2.05
CA GLU A 114 -6.34 7.36 -2.63
C GLU A 114 -6.68 6.13 -3.48
N LEU A 115 -7.64 5.30 -3.06
CA LEU A 115 -8.13 4.17 -3.84
C LEU A 115 -8.66 4.64 -5.19
N ALA A 116 -9.57 5.62 -5.21
CA ALA A 116 -10.10 6.18 -6.45
C ALA A 116 -9.00 6.78 -7.34
N ARG A 117 -8.00 7.47 -6.75
CA ARG A 117 -6.86 8.00 -7.49
C ARG A 117 -6.04 6.90 -8.16
N LYS A 118 -5.69 5.84 -7.42
CA LYS A 118 -4.90 4.71 -7.95
C LYS A 118 -5.67 3.95 -9.02
N CYS A 119 -6.96 3.69 -8.79
CA CYS A 119 -7.85 3.06 -9.74
C CYS A 119 -7.91 3.83 -11.08
N ARG A 120 -8.03 5.16 -11.04
CA ARG A 120 -7.99 5.99 -12.27
C ARG A 120 -6.67 5.90 -13.02
N ILE A 121 -5.54 5.99 -12.30
CA ILE A 121 -4.21 5.90 -12.91
C ILE A 121 -4.02 4.52 -13.57
N TYR A 122 -4.34 3.46 -12.84
CA TYR A 122 -4.21 2.09 -13.33
C TYR A 122 -5.16 1.80 -14.49
N GLY A 123 -6.42 2.22 -14.38
CA GLY A 123 -7.45 2.04 -15.41
C GLY A 123 -7.08 2.73 -16.72
N ASN A 124 -6.67 4.00 -16.66
CA ASN A 124 -6.16 4.73 -17.83
C ASN A 124 -4.95 4.03 -18.46
N GLY A 125 -4.03 3.51 -17.64
CA GLY A 125 -2.90 2.71 -18.10
C GLY A 125 -3.35 1.44 -18.83
N CYS A 126 -4.35 0.73 -18.31
CA CYS A 126 -4.90 -0.46 -18.95
C CYS A 126 -5.49 -0.14 -20.33
N VAL A 127 -6.32 0.90 -20.45
CA VAL A 127 -6.89 1.34 -21.73
C VAL A 127 -5.78 1.68 -22.73
N LYS A 128 -4.78 2.48 -22.32
CA LYS A 128 -3.65 2.88 -23.16
C LYS A 128 -2.84 1.68 -23.68
N HIS A 129 -2.81 0.57 -22.95
CA HIS A 129 -2.05 -0.63 -23.26
C HIS A 129 -2.92 -1.81 -23.71
N GLY A 130 -4.09 -1.53 -24.31
CA GLY A 130 -4.91 -2.56 -24.98
C GLY A 130 -5.72 -3.47 -24.05
N ARG A 131 -5.95 -3.05 -22.80
CA ARG A 131 -6.77 -3.78 -21.80
C ARG A 131 -8.00 -2.95 -21.37
N PRO A 132 -8.95 -2.68 -22.29
CA PRO A 132 -10.07 -1.76 -22.03
C PRO A 132 -11.09 -2.29 -21.01
N GLU A 133 -11.28 -3.60 -20.91
CA GLU A 133 -12.20 -4.21 -19.93
C GLU A 133 -11.69 -4.05 -18.50
N GLU A 134 -10.43 -4.43 -18.24
CA GLU A 134 -9.78 -4.21 -16.95
C GLU A 134 -9.73 -2.70 -16.63
N GLY A 135 -9.47 -1.86 -17.64
CA GLY A 135 -9.51 -0.40 -17.50
C GLY A 135 -10.86 0.13 -17.01
N ARG A 136 -11.96 -0.32 -17.62
CA ARG A 136 -13.32 0.08 -17.22
C ARG A 136 -13.64 -0.35 -15.80
N TYR A 137 -13.33 -1.60 -15.43
CA TYR A 137 -13.54 -2.11 -14.08
C TYR A 137 -12.92 -1.19 -13.00
N TYR A 138 -11.66 -0.79 -13.16
CA TYR A 138 -11.02 0.10 -12.18
C TYR A 138 -11.60 1.52 -12.20
N MET A 139 -12.03 2.03 -13.35
CA MET A 139 -12.68 3.36 -13.42
C MET A 139 -14.05 3.35 -12.73
N GLU A 140 -14.82 2.28 -12.85
CA GLU A 140 -16.08 2.06 -12.14
C GLU A 140 -15.86 1.95 -10.63
N LEU A 141 -14.88 1.16 -10.20
CA LEU A 141 -14.49 1.05 -8.79
C LEU A 141 -14.09 2.43 -8.21
N ALA A 142 -13.40 3.27 -8.98
CA ALA A 142 -13.04 4.62 -8.56
C ALA A 142 -14.26 5.54 -8.35
N ALA A 143 -15.33 5.33 -9.11
CA ALA A 143 -16.58 6.08 -8.97
C ALA A 143 -17.44 5.55 -7.81
N GLU A 144 -17.46 4.24 -7.58
CA GLU A 144 -18.15 3.61 -6.46
C GLU A 144 -17.61 4.05 -5.10
N VAL A 145 -16.29 4.04 -4.93
CA VAL A 145 -15.63 4.34 -3.64
C VAL A 145 -15.80 5.80 -3.18
N LEU A 146 -16.19 6.70 -4.10
CA LEU A 146 -16.41 8.12 -3.82
C LEU A 146 -17.88 8.49 -3.67
N ARG A 147 -18.80 7.54 -3.87
CA ARG A 147 -20.23 7.72 -3.56
C ARG A 147 -20.45 7.62 -2.06
#